data_AF-A0A7S7LC64-F1
#
_entry.id   AF-A0A7S7LC64-F1
#
_cell.length_a   1.000
_cell.length_b   1.000
_cell.length_c   1.000
_cell.angle_alpha   90.00
_cell.angle_beta   90.00
_cell.angle_gamma   90.00
#
_symmetry.space_group_name_H-M   'P 1'
#
loop_
_entity.id
_entity.type
_entity.pdbx_description
1 polymer ?
#
loop_
_entity_poly.entity_id
_entity_poly.type
_entity_poly.pdbx_seq_one_letter_code
_entity_poly.pdbx_strand_id
1 'polypeptide(L)'
;MSNEIMLFTSAGLLRHAIQGTSLANNLSYLLINIAEESIFLFAFSVLTIILIVTFIGIHQIAVITALAMQLNLAELGRSTLALAILLLLSWAISSALSPFTGLNLVVSRLSGLSGVQVGLRANGLYLLILSTIGIGFFMLIARM
;
A
#
# COMPACT_ATOMS: atom_id res chain seq x y z
N MET A 1 13.94 17.08 -8.30
CA MET A 1 15.03 16.22 -8.82
C MET A 1 15.92 15.61 -7.74
N SER A 2 16.84 16.32 -7.06
CA SER A 2 17.78 15.67 -6.10
C SER A 2 17.07 14.85 -5.00
N ASN A 3 16.04 15.42 -4.37
CA ASN A 3 15.28 14.74 -3.32
C ASN A 3 14.46 13.54 -3.82
N GLU A 4 13.96 13.60 -5.05
CA GLU A 4 13.17 12.52 -5.64
C GLU A 4 14.09 11.35 -6.02
N ILE A 5 15.23 11.62 -6.65
CA ILE A 5 16.24 10.61 -6.95
C ILE A 5 16.67 9.93 -5.66
N MET A 6 17.00 10.70 -4.61
CA MET A 6 17.32 10.15 -3.29
C MET A 6 16.19 9.27 -2.74
N LEU A 7 14.94 9.73 -2.79
CA LEU A 7 13.79 8.98 -2.29
C LEU A 7 13.62 7.63 -3.01
N PHE A 8 13.63 7.63 -4.35
CA PHE A 8 13.48 6.41 -5.14
C PHE A 8 14.68 5.47 -4.98
N THR A 9 15.91 6.00 -4.92
CA THR A 9 17.12 5.21 -4.66
C THR A 9 17.08 4.59 -3.26
N SER A 10 16.71 5.35 -2.23
CA SER A 10 16.55 4.82 -0.86
C SER A 10 15.45 3.76 -0.76
N ALA A 11 14.31 3.96 -1.43
CA ALA A 11 13.25 2.96 -1.49
C ALA A 11 13.69 1.68 -2.23
N GLY A 12 14.51 1.81 -3.27
CA GLY A 12 15.14 0.70 -3.97
C GLY A 12 16.16 -0.05 -3.11
N LEU A 13 17.00 0.67 -2.37
CA LEU A 13 17.97 0.11 -1.43
C LEU A 13 17.27 -0.63 -0.28
N LEU A 14 16.24 -0.04 0.32
CA LEU A 14 15.43 -0.67 1.37
C LEU A 14 14.79 -1.95 0.86
N ARG A 15 14.18 -1.89 -0.32
CA ARG A 15 13.64 -3.06 -1.02
C ARG A 15 14.70 -4.16 -1.06
N HIS A 16 15.90 -3.88 -1.54
CA HIS A 16 16.97 -4.87 -1.64
C HIS A 16 17.47 -5.38 -0.28
N ALA A 17 17.59 -4.51 0.73
CA ALA A 17 18.06 -4.87 2.07
C ALA A 17 17.12 -5.83 2.81
N ILE A 18 15.81 -5.76 2.54
CA ILE A 18 14.80 -6.63 3.16
C ILE A 18 14.72 -7.99 2.46
N GLN A 19 15.15 -8.08 1.20
CA GLN A 19 15.09 -9.31 0.40
C GLN A 19 15.81 -10.47 1.08
N GLY A 20 15.14 -11.62 1.17
CA GLY A 20 15.71 -12.83 1.76
C GLY A 20 15.83 -12.82 3.28
N THR A 21 15.43 -11.74 3.96
CA THR A 21 15.33 -11.73 5.43
C THR A 21 14.20 -12.65 5.90
N SER A 22 14.30 -13.16 7.14
CA SER A 22 13.25 -13.99 7.74
C SER A 22 11.92 -13.25 7.84
N LEU A 23 11.95 -11.94 8.11
CA LEU A 23 10.74 -11.09 8.13
C LEU A 23 10.04 -11.08 6.78
N ALA A 24 10.79 -10.84 5.69
CA ALA A 24 10.24 -10.76 4.35
C ALA A 24 9.64 -12.10 3.91
N ASN A 25 10.38 -13.19 4.15
CA ASN A 25 9.95 -14.54 3.80
C ASN A 25 8.69 -14.95 4.56
N ASN A 26 8.65 -14.70 5.87
CA ASN A 26 7.47 -14.99 6.70
C ASN A 26 6.26 -14.18 6.26
N LEU A 27 6.45 -12.91 5.90
CA LEU A 27 5.37 -12.05 5.42
C LEU A 27 4.83 -12.53 4.08
N SER A 28 5.68 -12.92 3.12
CA SER A 28 5.22 -13.53 1.87
C SER A 28 4.46 -14.81 2.11
N TYR A 29 5.02 -15.71 2.91
CA TYR A 29 4.37 -16.98 3.22
C TYR A 29 2.96 -16.76 3.80
N LEU A 30 2.84 -15.84 4.76
CA LEU A 30 1.55 -15.46 5.34
C LEU A 30 0.58 -14.91 4.29
N LEU A 31 1.03 -13.97 3.45
CA LEU A 31 0.17 -13.35 2.45
C LEU A 31 -0.24 -14.33 1.34
N ILE A 32 0.66 -15.24 0.94
CA ILE A 32 0.39 -16.29 -0.03
C ILE A 32 -0.66 -17.27 0.51
N ASN A 33 -0.51 -17.75 1.74
CA ASN A 33 -1.52 -18.61 2.39
C ASN A 33 -2.89 -17.93 2.46
N ILE A 34 -2.93 -16.63 2.78
CA ILE A 34 -4.18 -15.86 2.76
C ILE A 34 -4.76 -15.78 1.34
N ALA A 35 -3.91 -15.63 0.31
CA ALA A 35 -4.35 -15.54 -1.08
C ALA A 35 -4.91 -16.86 -1.62
N GLU A 36 -4.36 -18.01 -1.18
CA GLU A 36 -4.87 -19.34 -1.51
C GLU A 36 -6.27 -19.56 -0.93
N GLU A 37 -6.50 -19.15 0.32
CA GLU A 37 -7.82 -19.22 0.96
C GLU A 37 -8.81 -18.21 0.37
N SER A 38 -8.37 -16.96 0.20
CA SER A 38 -9.20 -15.88 -0.32
C SER A 38 -8.39 -14.72 -0.88
N ILE A 39 -8.45 -14.56 -2.19
CA ILE A 39 -7.83 -13.42 -2.89
C ILE A 39 -8.39 -12.06 -2.43
N PHE A 40 -9.62 -12.03 -1.91
CA PHE A 40 -10.19 -10.83 -1.27
C PHE A 40 -9.47 -10.52 0.05
N LEU A 41 -9.28 -11.52 0.93
CA LEU A 41 -8.56 -11.33 2.19
C LEU A 41 -7.11 -10.93 1.94
N PHE A 42 -6.50 -11.43 0.87
CA PHE A 42 -5.16 -11.02 0.45
C PHE A 42 -5.13 -9.52 0.11
N ALA A 43 -6.04 -9.05 -0.75
CA ALA A 43 -6.12 -7.64 -1.10
C ALA A 43 -6.35 -6.74 0.11
N PHE A 44 -7.29 -7.15 0.98
CA PHE A 44 -7.57 -6.43 2.22
C PHE A 44 -6.34 -6.39 3.15
N SER A 45 -5.60 -7.49 3.26
CA SER A 45 -4.39 -7.58 4.09
C SER A 45 -3.28 -6.68 3.57
N VAL A 46 -3.01 -6.69 2.26
CA VAL A 46 -2.00 -5.81 1.63
C VAL A 46 -2.33 -4.34 1.86
N LEU A 47 -3.59 -3.94 1.63
CA LEU A 47 -4.06 -2.58 1.88
C LEU A 47 -3.88 -2.19 3.35
N THR A 48 -4.27 -3.08 4.27
CA THR A 48 -4.18 -2.85 5.72
C THR A 48 -2.74 -2.69 6.18
N ILE A 49 -1.82 -3.54 5.70
CA ILE A 49 -0.38 -3.44 6.02
C ILE A 49 0.17 -2.08 5.59
N ILE A 50 -0.10 -1.67 4.35
CA ILE A 50 0.36 -0.39 3.82
C ILE A 50 -0.22 0.77 4.64
N LEU A 51 -1.51 0.71 5.02
CA LEU A 51 -2.12 1.71 5.88
C LEU A 51 -1.44 1.77 7.25
N ILE A 52 -1.30 0.65 7.96
CA ILE A 52 -0.65 0.63 9.30
C ILE A 52 0.75 1.25 9.23
N VAL A 53 1.56 0.83 8.25
CA VAL A 53 2.94 1.31 8.07
C VAL A 53 2.98 2.80 7.74
N THR A 54 2.08 3.29 6.89
CA THR A 54 2.02 4.71 6.54
C THR A 54 1.47 5.60 7.64
N PHE A 55 0.68 5.02 8.55
CA PHE A 55 0.14 5.69 9.74
C PHE A 55 1.13 5.81 10.90
N ILE A 56 2.25 5.08 10.88
CA ILE A 56 3.37 5.30 11.81
C ILE A 56 4.45 6.22 11.22
N GLY A 57 4.19 6.84 10.05
CA GLY A 57 5.06 7.84 9.44
C GLY A 57 6.04 7.32 8.39
N ILE A 58 6.01 6.02 8.06
CA ILE A 58 6.82 5.48 6.96
C ILE A 58 6.16 5.85 5.63
N HIS A 59 6.92 6.48 4.73
CA HIS A 59 6.38 6.91 3.44
C HIS A 59 5.87 5.72 2.60
N GLN A 60 4.71 5.86 1.94
CA GLN A 60 4.04 4.77 1.20
C GLN A 60 4.93 4.12 0.13
N ILE A 61 5.83 4.91 -0.47
CA ILE A 61 6.80 4.40 -1.44
C ILE A 61 7.67 3.27 -0.88
N ALA A 62 8.12 3.38 0.37
CA ALA A 62 9.06 2.45 0.98
C ALA A 62 8.40 1.07 1.21
N VAL A 63 7.18 1.07 1.73
CA VAL A 63 6.42 -0.17 1.98
C VAL A 63 5.93 -0.80 0.68
N ILE A 64 5.49 0.01 -0.30
CA ILE A 64 5.01 -0.51 -1.58
C ILE A 64 6.15 -1.12 -2.40
N THR A 65 7.33 -0.49 -2.44
CA THR A 65 8.48 -1.08 -3.15
C THR A 65 8.98 -2.36 -2.49
N ALA A 66 8.92 -2.44 -1.16
CA ALA A 66 9.26 -3.67 -0.43
C ALA A 66 8.27 -4.80 -0.73
N LEU A 67 6.96 -4.54 -0.62
CA LEU A 67 5.92 -5.54 -0.89
C LEU A 67 5.88 -5.98 -2.36
N ALA A 68 6.11 -5.07 -3.31
CA ALA A 68 6.15 -5.38 -4.73
C ALA A 68 7.24 -6.38 -5.11
N MET A 69 8.33 -6.47 -4.33
CA MET A 69 9.36 -7.47 -4.56
C MET A 69 9.00 -8.82 -3.95
N GLN A 70 8.33 -8.79 -2.80
CA GLN A 70 8.10 -9.95 -1.95
C GLN A 70 6.91 -10.78 -2.47
N LEU A 71 5.95 -10.12 -3.13
CA LEU A 71 4.72 -10.74 -3.60
C LEU A 71 4.81 -11.07 -5.10
N ASN A 72 4.46 -12.31 -5.42
CA ASN A 72 4.34 -12.78 -6.80
C ASN A 72 3.04 -13.58 -6.99
N LEU A 73 1.98 -12.90 -7.42
CA LEU A 73 0.69 -13.56 -7.66
C LEU A 73 0.72 -14.56 -8.82
N ALA A 74 1.72 -14.48 -9.72
CA ALA A 74 1.84 -15.42 -10.83
C ALA A 74 2.13 -16.85 -10.35
N GLU A 75 2.78 -17.02 -9.18
CA GLU A 75 3.00 -18.34 -8.56
C GLU A 75 1.69 -19.03 -8.15
N LEU A 76 0.63 -18.24 -7.92
CA LEU A 76 -0.72 -18.72 -7.60
C LEU A 76 -1.61 -18.84 -8.86
N GLY A 77 -1.02 -18.75 -10.06
CA GLY A 77 -1.76 -18.74 -11.33
C GLY A 77 -2.65 -17.51 -11.51
N ARG A 78 -2.33 -16.39 -10.85
CA ARG A 78 -3.09 -15.13 -10.90
C ARG A 78 -2.33 -14.04 -11.64
N SER A 79 -3.07 -13.04 -12.12
CA SER A 79 -2.53 -11.93 -12.91
C SER A 79 -1.56 -11.03 -12.12
N THR A 80 -0.34 -10.84 -12.63
CA THR A 80 0.63 -9.85 -12.11
C THR A 80 0.09 -8.42 -12.22
N LEU A 81 -0.75 -8.15 -13.23
CA LEU A 81 -1.43 -6.86 -13.38
C LEU A 81 -2.38 -6.61 -12.20
N ALA A 82 -3.07 -7.64 -11.71
CA ALA A 82 -3.93 -7.51 -10.52
C ALA A 82 -3.11 -7.05 -9.30
N LEU A 83 -1.94 -7.64 -9.07
CA LEU A 83 -1.04 -7.21 -7.98
C LEU A 83 -0.61 -5.75 -8.14
N ALA A 84 -0.20 -5.34 -9.35
CA ALA A 84 0.19 -3.96 -9.61
C ALA A 84 -0.95 -2.97 -9.33
N ILE A 85 -2.17 -3.31 -9.72
CA ILE A 85 -3.37 -2.49 -9.47
C ILE A 85 -3.68 -2.40 -7.97
N LEU A 86 -3.57 -3.52 -7.24
CA LEU A 86 -3.75 -3.53 -5.79
C LEU A 86 -2.75 -2.61 -5.07
N LEU A 87 -1.49 -2.61 -5.51
CA LEU A 87 -0.45 -1.74 -4.95
C LEU A 87 -0.69 -0.27 -5.30
N LEU A 88 -1.12 0.04 -6.53
CA LEU A 88 -1.50 1.40 -6.93
C LEU A 88 -2.73 1.91 -6.17
N LEU A 89 -3.73 1.06 -5.97
CA LEU A 89 -4.89 1.36 -5.13
C LEU A 89 -4.46 1.68 -3.70
N SER A 90 -3.61 0.83 -3.13
CA SER A 90 -3.10 1.01 -1.77
C SER A 90 -2.27 2.29 -1.63
N TRP A 91 -1.52 2.67 -2.67
CA TRP A 91 -0.85 3.97 -2.74
C TRP A 91 -1.84 5.12 -2.66
N ALA A 92 -2.88 5.10 -3.50
CA ALA A 92 -3.86 6.18 -3.59
C ALA A 92 -4.58 6.38 -2.25
N ILE A 93 -5.03 5.27 -1.64
CA ILE A 93 -5.74 5.30 -0.36
C ILE A 93 -4.81 5.78 0.76
N SER A 94 -3.59 5.24 0.87
CA SER A 94 -2.65 5.68 1.91
C SER A 94 -2.23 7.14 1.77
N SER A 95 -2.09 7.64 0.54
CA SER A 95 -1.76 9.05 0.27
C SER A 95 -2.84 10.01 0.76
N ALA A 96 -4.11 9.61 0.64
CA ALA A 96 -5.25 10.40 1.11
C ALA A 96 -5.45 10.31 2.63
N LEU A 97 -5.12 9.16 3.25
CA LEU A 97 -5.44 8.91 4.65
C LEU A 97 -4.33 9.16 5.64
N SER A 98 -3.07 8.88 5.27
CA SER A 98 -1.98 9.01 6.23
C SER A 98 -1.80 10.48 6.63
N PRO A 99 -1.74 10.81 7.92
CA PRO A 99 -1.61 12.18 8.39
C PRO A 99 -0.24 12.81 8.06
N PHE A 100 0.71 11.98 7.61
CA PHE A 100 2.10 12.36 7.36
C PHE A 100 2.40 12.56 5.86
N THR A 101 1.41 12.40 4.99
CA THR A 101 1.63 12.63 3.55
C THR A 101 1.80 14.11 3.28
N GLY A 102 2.64 14.45 2.30
CA GLY A 102 2.85 15.85 1.90
C GLY A 102 1.53 16.56 1.57
N LEU A 103 0.60 15.85 0.93
CA LEU A 103 -0.76 16.35 0.66
C LEU A 103 -1.48 16.76 1.95
N ASN A 104 -1.58 15.86 2.93
CA ASN A 104 -2.31 16.11 4.16
C ASN A 104 -1.61 17.13 5.06
N LEU A 105 -0.29 17.21 5.02
CA LEU A 105 0.47 18.25 5.74
C LEU A 105 0.24 19.65 5.15
N VAL A 106 0.15 19.77 3.82
CA VAL A 106 -0.19 21.04 3.17
C VAL A 106 -1.62 21.46 3.51
N VAL A 107 -2.58 20.53 3.38
CA VAL A 107 -3.98 20.81 3.71
C VAL A 107 -4.16 21.14 5.20
N SER A 108 -3.41 20.47 6.09
CA SER A 108 -3.37 20.77 7.53
C SER A 108 -2.94 22.22 7.78
N ARG A 109 -1.89 22.70 7.10
CA ARG A 109 -1.44 24.10 7.20
C ARG A 109 -2.46 25.10 6.66
N LEU A 110 -3.15 24.76 5.57
CA LEU A 110 -4.14 25.65 4.93
C LEU A 110 -5.45 25.73 5.73
N SER A 111 -5.88 24.63 6.33
CA SER A 111 -7.16 24.52 7.04
C SER A 111 -7.07 24.77 8.55
N GLY A 112 -5.87 24.74 9.13
CA GLY A 112 -5.66 24.78 10.58
C GLY A 112 -6.03 23.48 11.31
N LEU A 113 -6.47 22.44 10.58
CA LEU A 113 -6.78 21.13 11.13
C LEU A 113 -5.50 20.31 11.32
N SER A 114 -5.48 19.37 12.25
CA SER A 114 -4.36 18.44 12.40
C SER A 114 -4.29 17.45 11.23
N GLY A 115 -3.10 16.91 10.92
CA GLY A 115 -2.93 15.90 9.86
C GLY A 115 -3.85 14.69 10.04
N VAL A 116 -4.15 14.29 11.29
CA VAL A 116 -5.10 13.21 11.60
C VAL A 116 -6.53 13.60 11.26
N GLN A 117 -6.92 14.85 11.52
CA GLN A 117 -8.26 15.34 11.16
C GLN A 117 -8.42 15.42 9.64
N VAL A 118 -7.40 15.89 8.93
CA VAL A 118 -7.38 15.93 7.46
C VAL A 118 -7.41 14.50 6.89
N GLY A 119 -6.48 13.64 7.32
CA GLY A 119 -6.31 12.31 6.76
C GLY A 119 -7.42 11.32 7.13
N LEU A 120 -7.81 11.21 8.40
CA LEU A 120 -8.82 10.22 8.81
C LEU A 120 -10.23 10.82 8.87
N ARG A 121 -10.39 11.93 9.60
CA ARG A 121 -11.74 12.45 9.92
C ARG A 121 -12.46 12.98 8.69
N ALA A 122 -11.75 13.67 7.80
CA ALA A 122 -12.33 14.23 6.58
C ALA A 122 -12.48 13.20 5.44
N ASN A 123 -11.69 12.11 5.45
CA ASN A 123 -11.62 11.15 4.34
C ASN A 123 -12.14 9.74 4.69
N GLY A 124 -12.79 9.53 5.83
CA GLY A 124 -13.31 8.20 6.21
C GLY A 124 -14.33 7.62 5.21
N LEU A 125 -15.25 8.44 4.70
CA LEU A 125 -16.19 8.00 3.66
C LEU A 125 -15.47 7.77 2.32
N TYR A 126 -14.49 8.61 2.00
CA TYR A 126 -13.64 8.47 0.82
C TYR A 126 -12.85 7.15 0.83
N LEU A 127 -12.29 6.75 1.97
CA LEU A 127 -11.66 5.44 2.19
C LEU A 127 -12.62 4.30 1.81
N LEU A 128 -13.84 4.33 2.36
CA LEU A 128 -14.79 3.24 2.17
C LEU A 128 -15.19 3.09 0.70
N ILE A 129 -15.47 4.22 0.03
CA ILE A 129 -15.83 4.22 -1.40
C ILE A 129 -14.68 3.70 -2.26
N LEU A 130 -13.48 4.25 -2.11
CA LEU A 130 -12.34 3.86 -2.94
C LEU A 130 -11.86 2.44 -2.66
N SER A 131 -11.86 2.00 -1.40
CA SER A 131 -11.50 0.62 -1.06
C SER A 131 -12.49 -0.35 -1.68
N THR A 132 -13.80 -0.04 -1.62
CA THR A 132 -14.83 -0.91 -2.20
C THR A 132 -14.70 -0.98 -3.72
N ILE A 133 -14.61 0.16 -4.41
CA ILE A 133 -14.48 0.22 -5.87
C ILE A 133 -13.17 -0.42 -6.32
N GLY A 134 -12.06 -0.05 -5.67
CA GLY A 134 -10.73 -0.51 -6.03
C GLY A 134 -10.52 -1.99 -5.79
N ILE A 135 -10.97 -2.53 -4.64
CA ILE A 135 -10.93 -3.98 -4.39
C ILE A 135 -11.86 -4.68 -5.37
N GLY A 136 -13.04 -4.14 -5.66
CA GLY A 136 -13.93 -4.67 -6.70
C GLY A 136 -13.24 -4.80 -8.06
N PHE A 137 -12.53 -3.75 -8.49
CA PHE A 137 -11.78 -3.75 -9.75
C PHE A 137 -10.60 -4.74 -9.74
N PHE A 138 -9.85 -4.79 -8.63
CA PHE A 138 -8.81 -5.80 -8.41
C PHE A 138 -9.38 -7.22 -8.56
N MET A 139 -10.53 -7.50 -7.93
CA MET A 139 -11.17 -8.83 -7.97
C MET A 139 -11.59 -9.24 -9.37
N LEU A 140 -12.01 -8.30 -10.21
CA LEU A 140 -12.34 -8.58 -11.61
C LEU A 140 -11.10 -9.02 -12.38
N ILE A 141 -9.98 -8.29 -12.24
CA ILE A 141 -8.74 -8.58 -12.98
C ILE A 141 -8.01 -9.81 -12.44
N ALA A 142 -8.09 -10.08 -11.13
CA ALA A 142 -7.49 -11.27 -10.53
C ALA A 142 -8.17 -12.59 -10.97
N ARG A 143 -9.35 -12.51 -11.60
CA ARG A 143 -10.08 -13.65 -12.16
C ARG A 143 -9.85 -13.87 -13.66
N MET A 144 -9.31 -12.86 -14.36
CA MET A 144 -8.94 -12.94 -15.77
C MET A 144 -7.59 -13.66 -15.91
#